data_AF-A0A2G5VMH4-F1
#
_entry.id   AF-A0A2G5VMH4-F1
#
_cell.length_a   1.000
_cell.length_b   1.000
_cell.length_c   1.000
_cell.angle_alpha   90.00
_cell.angle_beta   90.00
_cell.angle_gamma   90.00
#
_symmetry.space_group_name_H-M   'P 1'
#
loop_
_entity.id
_entity.type
_entity.pdbx_description
1 polymer ?
#
loop_
_entity_poly.entity_id
_entity_poly.type
_entity_poly.pdbx_seq_one_letter_code
_entity_poly.pdbx_strand_id
1 'polypeptide(L)'
;MRLIAKFPKEDTTKKCVFCSDGHYADRCPVITTAENRRQFLSRHDICRECLHRKGSGVHQCKENRKCYYCNSNEHNSSVCSLPMPETDQRQLRGSGYSGGGRQTSPDIRREKHHPDGGEHYARMQQRRDYLERMDQRRMVQRRMDQHDRRSTEEPRRRDRNQRDQKRTGEPATKRGK
;
A
#
# COMPACT_ATOMS: atom_id res chain seq x y z
N MET A 1 16.01 -7.18 -1.82
CA MET A 1 16.19 -6.60 -0.47
C MET A 1 14.96 -5.77 -0.12
N ARG A 2 14.53 -5.75 1.15
CA ARG A 2 13.26 -5.12 1.58
C ARG A 2 13.45 -3.63 1.90
N LEU A 3 12.84 -2.80 1.07
CA LEU A 3 12.85 -1.33 1.14
C LEU A 3 12.39 -0.82 2.50
N ILE A 4 13.04 0.22 3.04
CA ILE A 4 12.50 1.06 4.13
C ILE A 4 11.81 2.24 3.46
N ALA A 5 10.72 1.98 2.75
CA ALA A 5 9.86 3.08 2.31
C ALA A 5 9.21 3.67 3.57
N LYS A 6 8.96 4.98 3.57
CA LYS A 6 7.99 5.59 4.48
C LYS A 6 6.67 4.81 4.31
N PHE A 7 6.33 4.00 5.31
CA PHE A 7 5.21 3.04 5.36
C PHE A 7 5.02 2.16 4.11
N PRO A 8 5.78 1.06 3.93
CA PRO A 8 5.47 0.06 2.92
C PRO A 8 4.60 -1.00 3.57
N LYS A 9 3.37 -1.21 3.06
CA LYS A 9 2.42 -2.26 3.45
C LYS A 9 3.09 -3.41 4.21
N GLU A 10 2.96 -3.33 5.54
CA GLU A 10 3.54 -4.23 6.51
C GLU A 10 3.10 -5.67 6.21
N ASP A 11 4.05 -6.62 6.12
CA ASP A 11 3.77 -8.04 5.94
C ASP A 11 3.02 -8.54 7.20
N THR A 12 1.69 -8.46 7.21
CA THR A 12 0.80 -8.90 8.32
C THR A 12 0.98 -10.37 8.71
N THR A 13 1.71 -11.13 7.91
CA THR A 13 2.09 -12.52 8.18
C THR A 13 3.15 -12.65 9.29
N LYS A 14 3.94 -11.61 9.57
CA LYS A 14 5.00 -11.65 10.58
C LYS A 14 4.75 -10.60 11.66
N LYS A 15 4.47 -11.08 12.87
CA LYS A 15 4.33 -10.24 14.06
C LYS A 15 5.71 -9.89 14.60
N CYS A 16 5.97 -8.61 14.82
CA CYS A 16 7.18 -8.12 15.47
C CYS A 16 7.27 -8.72 16.88
N VAL A 17 8.42 -9.27 17.25
CA VAL A 17 8.63 -9.88 18.58
C VAL A 17 8.53 -8.87 19.73
N PHE A 18 8.71 -7.58 19.44
CA PHE A 18 8.78 -6.51 20.44
C PHE A 18 7.40 -5.87 20.72
N CYS A 19 6.62 -5.58 19.69
CA CYS A 19 5.32 -4.90 19.84
C CYS A 19 4.15 -5.63 19.17
N SER A 20 4.38 -6.80 18.57
CA SER A 20 3.38 -7.63 17.89
C SER A 20 2.72 -7.03 16.63
N ASP A 21 3.15 -5.85 16.17
CA ASP A 21 2.71 -5.22 14.91
C ASP A 21 3.44 -5.77 13.68
N GLY A 22 3.04 -5.35 12.47
CA GLY A 22 3.41 -5.97 11.19
C GLY A 22 4.76 -5.58 10.60
N HIS A 23 5.84 -5.43 11.37
CA HIS A 23 7.15 -5.02 10.83
C HIS A 23 8.29 -5.95 11.23
N TYR A 24 9.46 -5.71 10.61
CA TYR A 24 10.70 -6.35 11.01
C TYR A 24 11.16 -5.86 12.38
N ALA A 25 11.62 -6.79 13.21
CA ALA A 25 12.03 -6.53 14.58
C ALA A 25 13.15 -5.46 14.70
N ASP A 26 14.05 -5.36 13.71
CA ASP A 26 15.10 -4.33 13.61
C ASP A 26 14.55 -2.91 13.41
N ARG A 27 13.31 -2.78 12.94
CA ARG A 27 12.62 -1.51 12.65
C ARG A 27 11.49 -1.20 13.63
N CYS A 28 11.46 -1.85 14.79
CA CYS A 28 10.40 -1.64 15.76
C CYS A 28 10.37 -0.16 16.23
N PRO A 29 9.22 0.54 16.09
CA PRO A 29 9.09 1.93 16.52
C PRO A 29 8.90 2.05 18.05
N VAL A 30 8.47 0.98 18.72
CA VAL A 30 8.25 0.94 20.17
C VAL A 30 9.56 0.71 20.92
N ILE A 31 10.36 -0.27 20.46
CA ILE A 31 11.67 -0.58 21.04
C ILE A 31 12.74 -0.24 20.01
N THR A 32 13.23 1.00 20.08
CA THR A 32 14.11 1.59 19.07
C THR A 32 15.59 1.26 19.25
N THR A 33 16.06 1.15 20.50
CA THR A 33 17.50 0.95 20.78
C THR A 33 17.85 -0.53 20.87
N ALA A 34 19.04 -0.88 20.37
CA ALA A 34 19.57 -2.25 20.44
C ALA A 34 19.68 -2.76 21.88
N GLU A 35 20.02 -1.88 22.82
CA GLU A 35 20.10 -2.20 24.24
C GLU A 35 18.73 -2.55 24.81
N ASN A 36 17.70 -1.74 24.56
CA ASN A 36 16.34 -2.04 25.03
C ASN A 36 15.81 -3.35 24.44
N ARG A 37 16.14 -3.63 23.17
CA ARG A 37 15.81 -4.92 22.53
C ARG A 37 16.51 -6.09 23.23
N ARG A 38 17.81 -5.98 23.54
CA ARG A 38 18.55 -7.02 24.27
C ARG A 38 17.96 -7.28 25.66
N GLN A 39 17.59 -6.21 26.37
CA GLN A 39 16.95 -6.32 27.68
C GLN A 39 15.57 -6.98 27.58
N PHE A 40 14.74 -6.57 26.60
CA PHE A 40 13.43 -7.17 26.35
C PHE A 40 13.54 -8.68 26.12
N LEU A 41 14.40 -9.13 25.20
CA LEU A 41 14.55 -10.56 24.92
C LEU A 41 15.00 -11.35 26.15
N SER A 42 15.88 -10.76 26.97
CA SER A 42 16.35 -11.40 28.20
C SER A 42 15.25 -11.57 29.23
N ARG A 43 14.36 -10.57 29.37
CA ARG A 43 13.22 -10.61 30.31
C ARG A 43 12.12 -11.59 29.88
N HIS A 44 11.94 -11.80 28.58
CA HIS A 44 10.87 -12.61 28.03
C HIS A 44 11.30 -14.04 27.63
N ASP A 45 12.50 -14.46 28.04
CA ASP A 45 13.09 -15.76 27.70
C ASP A 45 13.12 -16.04 26.19
N ILE A 46 13.50 -15.01 25.43
CA ILE A 46 13.59 -15.06 23.97
C ILE A 46 15.07 -15.13 23.57
N CYS A 47 15.40 -16.00 22.63
CA CYS A 47 16.74 -16.12 22.10
C CYS A 47 17.15 -14.88 21.30
N ARG A 48 18.36 -14.39 21.55
CA ARG A 48 18.92 -13.20 20.88
C ARG A 48 19.40 -13.49 19.46
N GLU A 49 19.61 -14.75 19.11
CA GLU A 49 20.08 -15.18 17.78
C GLU A 49 18.89 -15.42 16.83
N CYS A 50 17.91 -16.23 17.27
CA CYS A 50 16.79 -16.64 16.42
C CYS A 50 15.45 -15.95 16.73
N LEU A 51 15.36 -15.13 17.78
CA LEU A 51 14.13 -14.44 18.25
C LEU A 51 12.95 -15.38 18.60
N HIS A 52 13.21 -16.67 18.81
CA HIS A 52 12.23 -17.63 19.32
C HIS A 52 12.34 -17.78 20.83
N ARG A 53 11.24 -18.19 21.48
CA ARG A 53 11.23 -18.52 22.91
C ARG A 53 12.20 -19.69 23.16
N LYS A 54 12.99 -19.60 24.24
CA LYS A 54 13.96 -20.64 24.59
C LYS A 54 13.27 -21.90 25.13
N GLY A 55 12.21 -21.72 25.91
CA GLY A 55 11.47 -22.82 26.51
C GLY A 55 12.24 -23.44 27.68
N SER A 56 11.66 -24.45 28.33
CA SER A 56 12.17 -25.04 29.58
C SER A 56 13.36 -26.02 29.41
N GLY A 57 14.05 -26.01 28.27
CA GLY A 57 15.14 -26.95 27.94
C GLY A 57 16.34 -26.29 27.26
N VAL A 58 17.29 -27.10 26.79
CA VAL A 58 18.45 -26.61 26.03
C VAL A 58 17.96 -25.99 24.71
N HIS A 59 17.99 -24.67 24.62
CA HIS A 59 17.59 -23.96 23.42
C HIS A 59 18.62 -24.19 22.30
N GLN A 60 18.17 -24.81 21.21
CA GLN A 60 18.99 -24.99 20.02
C GLN A 60 18.46 -24.12 18.87
N CYS A 61 19.26 -23.13 18.47
CA CYS A 61 18.97 -22.30 17.31
C CYS A 61 18.97 -23.16 16.05
N LYS A 62 17.79 -23.39 15.45
CA LYS A 62 17.68 -24.09 14.16
C LYS A 62 18.23 -23.27 12.99
N GLU A 63 18.24 -21.95 13.14
CA GLU A 63 18.67 -21.02 12.11
C GLU A 63 19.94 -20.28 12.56
N ASN A 64 21.06 -20.57 11.92
CA ASN A 64 22.32 -19.84 12.11
C ASN A 64 22.43 -18.73 11.05
N ARG A 65 21.62 -17.67 11.22
CA ARG A 65 21.64 -16.52 10.31
C ARG A 65 22.69 -15.52 10.79
N LYS A 66 23.62 -15.19 9.89
CA LYS A 66 24.55 -14.06 10.09
C LYS A 66 23.79 -12.76 10.27
N CYS A 67 24.21 -11.96 11.24
CA CYS A 67 23.77 -10.59 11.39
C CYS A 67 24.06 -9.81 10.12
N TYR A 68 23.05 -9.13 9.57
CA TYR A 68 23.16 -8.35 8.36
C TYR A 68 24.14 -7.16 8.48
N TYR A 69 24.32 -6.62 9.69
CA TYR A 69 25.12 -5.41 9.91
C TYR A 69 26.59 -5.69 10.17
N CYS A 70 26.91 -6.73 10.93
CA CYS A 70 28.29 -7.05 11.33
C CYS A 70 28.77 -8.43 10.88
N ASN A 71 27.94 -9.21 10.19
CA ASN A 71 28.21 -10.58 9.75
C ASN A 71 28.55 -11.59 10.86
N SER A 72 28.33 -11.24 12.13
CA SER A 72 28.47 -12.18 13.28
C SER A 72 27.31 -13.18 13.32
N ASN A 73 27.57 -14.39 13.80
CA ASN A 73 26.56 -15.43 14.07
C ASN A 73 25.99 -15.38 15.50
N GLU A 74 26.51 -14.50 16.35
CA GLU A 74 26.19 -14.49 17.78
C GLU A 74 24.87 -13.79 18.12
N HIS A 75 24.24 -13.12 17.13
CA HIS A 75 23.03 -12.36 17.37
C HIS A 75 22.20 -12.11 16.11
N ASN A 76 20.91 -11.85 16.33
CA ASN A 76 19.99 -11.41 15.32
C ASN A 76 20.28 -9.95 14.93
N SER A 77 20.07 -9.60 13.66
CA SER A 77 20.29 -8.22 13.17
C SER A 77 19.50 -7.17 13.98
N SER A 78 18.33 -7.52 14.50
CA SER A 78 17.51 -6.61 15.30
C SER A 78 18.13 -6.15 16.62
N VAL A 79 19.05 -6.91 17.20
CA VAL A 79 19.74 -6.58 18.45
C VAL A 79 21.18 -6.10 18.25
N CYS A 80 21.61 -5.99 17.01
CA CYS A 80 22.93 -5.46 16.69
C CYS A 80 23.02 -4.00 17.12
N SER A 81 24.13 -3.61 17.74
CA SER A 81 24.41 -2.20 18.04
C SER A 81 24.73 -1.36 16.80
N LEU A 82 24.86 -2.00 15.64
CA LEU A 82 24.96 -1.37 14.33
C LEU A 82 23.59 -1.45 13.64
N PRO A 83 23.15 -0.41 12.92
CA PRO A 83 23.95 0.71 12.42
C PRO A 83 23.93 1.96 13.32
N MET A 84 25.05 2.68 13.37
CA MET A 84 25.10 4.04 13.93
C MET A 84 24.02 4.92 13.26
N PRO A 85 23.39 5.86 13.99
CA PRO A 85 22.31 6.69 13.48
C PRO A 85 22.84 7.84 12.63
N GLU A 86 23.50 7.54 11.52
CA GLU A 86 23.77 8.53 10.48
C GLU A 86 23.55 7.89 9.13
N THR A 87 22.29 7.85 8.71
CA THR A 87 21.89 7.62 7.32
C THR A 87 22.41 6.30 6.71
N ASP A 88 21.49 5.41 6.40
CA ASP A 88 21.68 4.44 5.32
C ASP A 88 21.94 5.19 3.99
N GLN A 89 23.18 5.69 3.79
CA GLN A 89 23.63 6.44 2.60
C GLN A 89 23.69 5.55 1.35
N ARG A 90 23.39 4.26 1.46
CA ARG A 90 23.27 3.37 0.31
C ARG A 90 21.94 3.50 -0.42
N GLN A 91 21.00 4.32 0.05
CA GLN A 91 19.83 4.71 -0.76
C GLN A 91 20.15 5.73 -1.89
N LEU A 92 21.39 6.23 -2.00
CA LEU A 92 21.77 7.22 -3.03
C LEU A 92 22.76 6.71 -4.09
N ARG A 93 23.28 5.48 -4.00
CA ARG A 93 24.02 4.87 -5.12
C ARG A 93 23.13 3.87 -5.84
N GLY A 94 22.60 4.32 -6.98
CA GLY A 94 21.72 3.56 -7.85
C GLY A 94 22.26 2.17 -8.16
N SER A 95 21.44 1.16 -7.86
CA SER A 95 21.50 -0.12 -8.54
C SER A 95 20.93 0.12 -9.95
N GLY A 96 21.79 -0.02 -10.94
CA GLY A 96 21.52 0.27 -12.33
C GLY A 96 20.34 -0.53 -12.87
N TYR A 97 19.35 0.20 -13.37
CA TYR A 97 18.50 -0.26 -14.46
C TYR A 97 18.82 0.65 -15.65
N SER A 98 19.47 0.08 -16.65
CA SER A 98 19.81 0.71 -17.91
C SER A 98 18.53 1.21 -18.60
N GLY A 99 18.40 2.53 -18.74
CA GLY A 99 17.23 3.14 -19.36
C GLY A 99 17.36 4.65 -19.53
N GLY A 100 18.37 5.08 -20.29
CA GLY A 100 18.42 6.33 -21.08
C GLY A 100 18.04 7.66 -20.43
N GLY A 101 19.03 8.55 -20.27
CA GLY A 101 18.81 10.00 -20.17
C GLY A 101 19.79 10.68 -19.22
N ARG A 102 20.88 11.23 -19.76
CA ARG A 102 21.83 12.06 -18.98
C ARG A 102 21.12 13.35 -18.57
N GLN A 103 21.06 13.64 -17.27
CA GLN A 103 20.97 15.01 -16.79
C GLN A 103 22.19 15.31 -15.92
N THR A 104 22.80 16.46 -16.20
CA THR A 104 23.99 16.99 -15.55
C THR A 104 23.75 17.28 -14.07
N SER A 105 24.76 17.02 -13.23
CA SER A 105 24.72 17.31 -11.79
C SER A 105 24.38 18.77 -11.52
N PRO A 106 23.44 19.10 -10.63
CA PRO A 106 23.28 20.46 -10.16
C PRO A 106 24.33 20.78 -9.10
N ASP A 107 25.00 21.90 -9.33
CA ASP A 107 26.03 22.52 -8.50
C ASP A 107 25.58 22.72 -7.05
N ILE A 108 26.48 22.47 -6.10
CA ILE A 108 26.26 22.28 -4.65
C ILE A 108 26.09 23.63 -3.90
N ARG A 109 25.77 24.73 -4.60
CA ARG A 109 25.71 26.08 -4.01
C ARG A 109 24.33 26.75 -4.04
N ARG A 110 23.25 25.99 -3.98
CA ARG A 110 21.91 26.57 -3.81
C ARG A 110 21.33 26.14 -2.48
N GLU A 111 21.29 27.07 -1.52
CA GLU A 111 20.57 26.93 -0.25
C GLU A 111 19.16 26.40 -0.54
N LYS A 112 18.90 25.17 -0.07
CA LYS A 112 17.60 24.53 -0.23
C LYS A 112 16.65 25.17 0.75
N HIS A 113 15.92 26.19 0.30
CA HIS A 113 14.65 26.56 0.89
C HIS A 113 13.76 25.31 0.88
N HIS A 114 13.59 24.69 2.05
CA HIS A 114 12.56 23.70 2.27
C HIS A 114 11.22 24.43 2.13
N PRO A 115 10.34 24.05 1.18
CA PRO A 115 9.03 24.66 1.12
C PRO A 115 8.27 24.28 2.40
N ASP A 116 7.70 25.29 3.03
CA ASP A 116 6.90 25.19 4.24
C ASP A 116 5.85 24.08 4.10
N GLY A 117 5.69 23.27 5.16
CA GLY A 117 4.87 22.05 5.15
C GLY A 117 3.41 22.29 4.74
N GLY A 118 2.93 23.53 4.84
CA GLY A 118 1.62 23.97 4.40
C GLY A 118 1.39 23.89 2.88
N GLU A 119 2.37 24.26 2.06
CA GLU A 119 2.18 24.34 0.60
C GLU A 119 2.05 22.96 -0.05
N HIS A 120 2.80 21.99 0.48
CA HIS A 120 2.73 20.61 0.01
C HIS A 120 1.35 19.99 0.32
N TYR A 121 0.79 20.29 1.50
CA TYR A 121 -0.54 19.83 1.87
C TYR A 121 -1.64 20.48 1.02
N ALA A 122 -1.53 21.79 0.75
CA ALA A 122 -2.45 22.50 -0.14
C ALA A 122 -2.45 21.94 -1.57
N ARG A 123 -1.27 21.62 -2.12
CA ARG A 123 -1.15 21.00 -3.46
C ARG A 123 -1.78 19.61 -3.51
N MET A 124 -1.66 18.83 -2.43
CA MET A 124 -2.27 17.51 -2.32
C MET A 124 -3.80 17.60 -2.23
N GLN A 125 -4.34 18.59 -1.51
CA GLN A 125 -5.79 18.85 -1.46
C GLN A 125 -6.33 19.26 -2.83
N GLN A 126 -5.69 20.20 -3.52
CA GLN A 126 -6.09 20.61 -4.87
C GLN A 126 -6.13 19.45 -5.86
N ARG A 127 -5.17 18.51 -5.76
CA ARG A 127 -5.16 17.30 -6.59
C ARG A 127 -6.33 16.37 -6.27
N ARG A 128 -6.73 16.27 -5.00
CA ARG A 128 -7.90 15.46 -4.57
C ARG A 128 -9.19 16.07 -5.10
N ASP A 129 -9.37 17.38 -4.94
CA ASP A 129 -10.56 18.10 -5.40
C ASP A 129 -10.72 18.05 -6.93
N TYR A 130 -9.59 18.11 -7.66
CA TYR A 130 -9.58 17.93 -9.10
C TYR A 130 -10.10 16.55 -9.52
N LEU A 131 -9.64 15.49 -8.86
CA LEU A 131 -10.08 14.12 -9.16
C LEU A 131 -11.55 13.93 -8.82
N GLU A 132 -12.01 14.45 -7.69
CA GLU A 132 -13.43 14.39 -7.30
C GLU A 132 -14.33 15.11 -8.31
N ARG A 133 -13.92 16.30 -8.77
CA ARG A 133 -14.63 17.03 -9.84
C ARG A 133 -14.68 16.22 -11.14
N MET A 134 -13.60 15.54 -11.51
CA MET A 134 -13.57 14.69 -12.71
C MET A 134 -14.50 13.48 -12.59
N ASP A 135 -14.61 12.89 -11.41
CA ASP A 135 -15.52 11.76 -11.17
C ASP A 135 -16.98 12.20 -11.17
N GLN A 136 -17.30 13.36 -10.59
CA GLN A 136 -18.63 13.96 -10.69
C GLN A 136 -19.04 14.20 -12.15
N ARG A 137 -18.15 14.76 -13.00
CA ARG A 137 -18.44 14.93 -14.44
C ARG A 137 -18.74 13.59 -15.11
N ARG A 138 -17.97 12.53 -14.82
CA ARG A 138 -18.23 11.19 -15.38
C ARG A 138 -19.59 10.64 -14.93
N MET A 139 -19.99 10.86 -13.68
CA MET A 139 -21.30 10.43 -13.19
C MET A 139 -22.45 11.16 -13.91
N VAL A 140 -22.32 12.47 -14.11
CA VAL A 140 -23.33 13.25 -14.85
C VAL A 140 -23.43 12.76 -16.29
N GLN A 141 -22.31 12.53 -16.97
CA GLN A 141 -22.30 12.00 -18.33
C GLN A 141 -23.05 10.66 -18.42
N ARG A 142 -22.78 9.72 -17.49
CA ARG A 142 -23.48 8.43 -17.44
C ARG A 142 -25.00 8.58 -17.26
N ARG A 143 -25.43 9.55 -16.44
CA ARG A 143 -26.86 9.82 -16.24
C ARG A 143 -27.51 10.37 -17.51
N MET A 144 -26.83 11.28 -18.22
CA MET A 144 -27.30 11.79 -19.51
C MET A 144 -27.43 10.66 -20.54
N ASP A 145 -26.40 9.82 -20.67
CA ASP A 145 -26.42 8.68 -21.59
C ASP A 145 -27.57 7.69 -21.27
N GLN A 146 -27.88 7.50 -19.98
CA GLN A 146 -28.99 6.65 -19.55
C GLN A 146 -30.36 7.28 -19.87
N HIS A 147 -30.49 8.59 -19.71
CA HIS A 147 -31.70 9.33 -20.06
C HIS A 147 -31.98 9.26 -21.57
N ASP A 148 -30.95 9.43 -22.40
CA ASP A 148 -31.07 9.37 -23.85
C ASP A 148 -31.44 7.97 -24.34
N ARG A 149 -30.85 6.92 -23.74
CA ARG A 149 -31.27 5.53 -23.97
C ARG A 149 -32.73 5.31 -23.61
N ARG A 150 -33.18 5.79 -22.45
CA ARG A 150 -34.58 5.63 -22.03
C ARG A 150 -35.55 6.39 -22.96
N SER A 151 -35.18 7.61 -23.36
CA SER A 151 -35.98 8.45 -24.25
C SER A 151 -36.12 7.87 -25.66
N THR A 152 -35.10 7.14 -26.15
CA THR A 152 -35.14 6.47 -27.46
C THR A 152 -35.82 5.10 -27.41
N GLU A 153 -35.72 4.37 -26.30
CA GLU A 153 -36.32 3.04 -26.14
C GLU A 153 -37.82 3.08 -25.80
N GLU A 154 -38.30 4.04 -25.00
CA GLU A 154 -39.71 4.09 -24.59
C GLU A 154 -40.69 4.23 -25.77
N PRO A 155 -40.49 5.14 -26.74
CA PRO A 155 -41.36 5.25 -27.91
C PRO A 155 -41.36 3.96 -28.74
N ARG A 156 -40.18 3.34 -28.94
CA ARG A 156 -40.04 2.07 -29.66
C ARG A 156 -40.77 0.91 -28.97
N ARG A 157 -40.68 0.83 -27.64
CA ARG A 157 -41.42 -0.16 -26.85
C ARG A 157 -42.92 0.10 -26.90
N ARG A 158 -43.35 1.37 -26.84
CA ARG A 158 -44.76 1.76 -26.92
C ARG A 158 -45.36 1.43 -28.28
N ASP A 159 -44.64 1.70 -29.38
CA ASP A 159 -45.06 1.35 -30.74
C ASP A 159 -45.14 -0.16 -30.94
N ARG A 160 -44.16 -0.92 -30.42
CA ARG A 160 -44.20 -2.40 -30.46
C ARG A 160 -45.42 -2.92 -29.69
N ASN A 161 -45.64 -2.46 -28.47
CA ASN A 161 -46.79 -2.86 -27.65
C ASN A 161 -48.14 -2.49 -28.30
N GLN A 162 -48.27 -1.33 -28.93
CA GLN A 162 -49.47 -0.96 -29.68
C GLN A 162 -49.69 -1.86 -30.90
N ARG A 163 -48.61 -2.24 -31.60
CA ARG A 163 -48.68 -3.14 -32.76
C ARG A 163 -49.11 -4.55 -32.33
N ASP A 164 -48.63 -5.02 -31.19
CA ASP A 164 -48.99 -6.31 -30.61
C ASP A 164 -50.43 -6.33 -30.08
N GLN A 165 -50.90 -5.25 -29.42
CA GLN A 165 -52.29 -5.11 -28.99
C GLN A 165 -53.28 -5.07 -30.16
N LYS A 166 -52.91 -4.46 -31.29
CA LYS A 166 -53.73 -4.50 -32.52
C LYS A 166 -53.78 -5.89 -33.15
N ARG A 167 -52.75 -6.73 -32.95
CA ARG A 167 -52.75 -8.14 -33.41
C ARG A 167 -53.59 -9.07 -32.55
N THR A 168 -53.73 -8.77 -31.26
CA THR A 168 -54.48 -9.63 -30.31
C THR A 168 -55.93 -9.19 -30.09
N GLY A 169 -56.35 -8.06 -30.68
CA GLY A 169 -57.68 -7.46 -30.54
C GLY A 169 -58.71 -7.81 -31.63
N GLU A 170 -58.55 -8.90 -32.38
CA GLU A 170 -59.67 -9.40 -33.21
C GLU A 170 -60.74 -10.08 -32.32
N PRO A 171 -62.02 -9.72 -32.43
CA PRO A 171 -63.07 -10.33 -31.64
C PRO A 171 -63.36 -11.75 -32.12
N ALA A 172 -63.17 -12.71 -31.22
CA ALA A 172 -63.77 -14.03 -31.35
C ALA A 172 -65.29 -13.94 -31.09
N THR A 173 -66.08 -13.75 -32.14
CA THR A 173 -67.54 -14.05 -32.11
C THR A 173 -67.97 -14.73 -33.41
N LYS A 174 -68.02 -16.07 -33.42
CA LYS A 174 -69.24 -16.94 -33.43
C LYS A 174 -69.98 -16.94 -34.78
N ARG A 175 -69.88 -17.98 -35.62
CA ARG A 175 -70.68 -19.24 -35.66
C ARG A 175 -72.22 -19.05 -35.61
N GLY A 176 -72.90 -19.54 -36.66
CA GLY A 176 -74.34 -19.86 -36.74
C GLY A 176 -75.11 -18.89 -37.64
N LYS A 177 -75.89 -19.28 -38.65
CA LYS A 177 -76.43 -20.56 -39.13
C LYS A 177 -76.56 -20.48 -40.65
#